data_AF-B4LMX5-F1
#
_entry.id   AF-B4LMX5-F1
#
_cell.length_a   1.000
_cell.length_b   1.000
_cell.length_c   1.000
_cell.angle_alpha   90.00
_cell.angle_beta   90.00
_cell.angle_gamma   90.00
#
_symmetry.space_group_name_H-M   'P 1'
#
loop_
_entity.id
_entity.type
_entity.pdbx_description
1 polymer ?
#
loop_
_entity_poly.entity_id
_entity_poly.type
_entity_poly.pdbx_seq_one_letter_code
_entity_poly.pdbx_strand_id
1 'polypeptide(L)' 'MKWFNLFLVLGILALVGSIGTLTAAEPVPQPGPEPKGRPHTTRRPRNENDENRR' A
#
# COMPACT_ATOMS: atom_id res chain seq x y z
N MET A 1 -15.56 -37.99 17.13
CA MET A 1 -16.32 -36.74 17.40
C MET A 1 -15.47 -35.61 18.02
N LYS A 2 -14.63 -35.87 19.03
CA LYS A 2 -13.84 -34.79 19.69
C LYS A 2 -12.91 -34.03 18.72
N TRP A 3 -12.26 -34.72 17.79
CA TRP A 3 -11.41 -34.12 16.76
C TRP A 3 -12.18 -33.28 15.74
N PHE A 4 -13.40 -33.68 15.40
CA PHE A 4 -14.27 -32.91 14.51
C PHE A 4 -14.67 -31.58 15.15
N ASN A 5 -15.03 -31.61 16.43
CA ASN A 5 -15.35 -30.39 17.18
C ASN A 5 -14.12 -29.48 17.32
N LEU A 6 -12.93 -30.04 17.51
CA LEU A 6 -11.68 -29.26 17.55
C LEU A 6 -11.42 -28.58 16.19
N PHE A 7 -11.58 -29.31 15.09
CA PHE A 7 -11.44 -28.75 13.74
C PHE A 7 -12.46 -27.65 13.47
N LEU A 8 -13.72 -27.83 13.89
CA LEU A 8 -14.78 -26.84 13.71
C LEU A 8 -14.50 -25.56 14.50
N VAL A 9 -14.07 -25.67 15.76
CA VAL A 9 -13.72 -24.50 16.58
C VAL A 9 -12.52 -23.75 15.99
N LEU A 10 -11.45 -24.46 15.61
CA LEU A 10 -10.27 -23.84 14.99
C LEU A 10 -10.58 -23.24 13.61
N GLY A 11 -11.43 -23.88 12.83
CA GLY A 11 -11.87 -23.39 11.52
C GLY A 11 -12.69 -22.10 11.63
N ILE A 12 -13.61 -22.02 12.59
CA ILE A 12 -14.37 -20.80 12.87
C ILE A 12 -13.43 -19.70 13.36
N LEU A 13 -12.48 -20.02 14.24
CA LEU A 13 -11.49 -19.06 14.74
C LEU A 13 -10.63 -18.48 13.60
N ALA A 14 -10.17 -19.34 12.67
CA ALA A 14 -9.40 -18.92 11.51
C ALA A 14 -10.20 -18.04 10.56
N LEU A 15 -11.48 -18.37 10.32
CA LEU A 15 -12.39 -17.57 9.50
C LEU A 15 -12.56 -16.16 10.09
N VAL A 16 -12.89 -16.06 11.38
CA VAL A 16 -13.09 -14.77 12.06
C VAL A 16 -11.77 -13.98 12.10
N GLY A 17 -10.64 -14.64 12.36
CA GLY A 17 -9.32 -14.02 12.32
C GLY A 17 -8.98 -13.43 10.96
N SER A 18 -9.23 -14.17 9.86
CA SER A 18 -8.98 -13.67 8.50
C SER A 18 -9.80 -12.43 8.16
N ILE A 19 -11.07 -12.40 8.53
CA ILE A 19 -11.94 -11.24 8.29
C ILE A 19 -11.47 -10.04 9.14
N GLY A 20 -11.13 -10.27 10.41
CA GLY A 20 -10.60 -9.23 11.29
C GLY A 20 -9.29 -8.62 10.79
N THR A 21 -8.38 -9.42 10.22
CA THR A 21 -7.12 -8.90 9.65
C THR A 21 -7.33 -8.00 8.45
N LEU A 22 -8.38 -8.22 7.64
CA LEU A 22 -8.71 -7.35 6.51
C LEU A 22 -9.29 -6.00 6.98
N THR A 23 -10.05 -6.01 8.07
CA THR A 23 -10.67 -4.79 8.62
C THR A 23 -9.72 -3.96 9.47
N ALA A 24 -8.76 -4.61 10.14
CA ALA A 24 -7.77 -3.97 11.01
C ALA A 24 -6.41 -3.77 10.31
N ALA A 25 -6.31 -4.09 9.03
CA ALA A 25 -5.19 -3.67 8.20
C ALA A 25 -5.26 -2.15 8.03
N GLU A 26 -4.73 -1.43 9.01
CA GLU A 26 -4.06 -0.17 8.67
C GLU A 26 -3.09 -0.48 7.53
N PRO A 27 -3.00 0.37 6.49
CA PRO A 27 -2.07 0.14 5.41
C PRO A 27 -0.71 0.01 6.05
N VAL A 28 -0.18 -1.22 6.09
CA VAL A 28 1.15 -1.50 6.62
C VAL A 28 2.05 -0.44 5.98
N PRO A 29 2.69 0.45 6.77
CA PRO A 29 3.60 1.42 6.22
C PRO A 29 4.61 0.59 5.46
N GLN A 30 4.51 0.58 4.13
CA GLN A 30 5.35 -0.28 3.33
C GLN A 30 6.76 0.13 3.72
N PRO A 31 7.64 -0.76 4.21
CA PRO A 31 9.06 -0.46 4.31
C PRO A 31 9.67 -0.45 2.89
N GLY A 32 8.87 -0.11 1.87
CA GLY A 32 9.31 0.24 0.55
C GLY A 32 9.66 1.72 0.57
N PRO A 33 10.79 2.12 -0.04
CA PRO A 33 11.10 3.52 -0.19
C PRO A 33 9.90 4.21 -0.85
N GLU A 34 9.40 5.29 -0.25
CA GLU A 34 8.43 6.19 -0.88
C GLU A 34 8.81 6.35 -2.35
N PRO A 35 7.87 6.25 -3.31
CA PRO A 35 8.19 6.32 -4.73
C PRO A 35 8.92 7.62 -4.96
N LYS A 36 10.25 7.53 -5.07
CA LYS A 36 11.16 8.66 -5.17
C LYS A 36 10.62 9.47 -6.33
N GLY A 37 10.02 10.62 -6.01
CA GLY A 37 9.42 11.48 -7.00
C GLY A 37 10.40 11.67 -8.14
N ARG A 38 9.89 11.81 -9.38
CA ARG A 38 10.70 11.98 -10.59
C ARG A 38 11.98 12.73 -10.23
N PRO A 39 13.17 12.19 -10.53
CA PRO A 39 14.40 12.92 -10.24
C PRO A 39 14.21 14.34 -10.76
N HIS A 40 14.68 15.35 -10.03
CA HIS A 40 14.81 16.70 -10.58
C HIS A 40 15.82 16.62 -11.72
N THR A 41 15.43 16.03 -12.84
CA THR A 41 16.15 16.05 -14.10
C THR A 41 16.06 17.50 -14.52
N THR A 42 17.10 18.24 -14.15
CA THR A 42 17.54 19.51 -14.70
C THR A 42 16.41 20.40 -15.19
N ARG A 43 16.13 21.46 -14.42
CA ARG A 43 15.34 22.63 -14.87
C ARG A 43 15.66 22.88 -16.34
N ARG A 44 14.65 22.79 -17.23
CA ARG A 44 14.85 23.10 -18.65
C ARG A 44 15.51 24.47 -18.75
N PRO A 45 16.58 24.64 -19.56
CA PRO A 45 17.16 25.96 -19.78
C PRO A 45 16.06 26.93 -20.25
N ARG A 46 16.08 28.16 -19.73
CA ARG A 46 15.13 29.20 -20.12
C ARG A 46 15.32 29.45 -21.62
N ASN A 47 14.26 29.29 -22.39
CA ASN A 47 14.27 29.59 -23.82
C ASN A 47 14.12 31.10 -23.99
N GLU A 48 15.07 31.74 -24.67
CA GLU A 48 15.07 33.19 -24.94
C GLU A 48 13.85 33.62 -25.78
N ASN A 49 13.26 32.69 -26.53
CA ASN A 49 12.06 32.94 -27.33
C ASN A 49 10.77 33.08 -26.50
N ASP A 50 10.79 32.72 -25.21
CA ASP A 50 9.60 32.83 -24.34
C ASP A 50 9.33 34.29 -23.91
N GLU A 51 10.31 35.19 -24.04
CA GLU A 51 10.21 36.61 -23.67
C GLU A 51 9.43 37.45 -24.70
N ASN A 52 9.39 37.01 -25.97
CA ASN A 52 8.91 37.81 -27.10
C ASN A 52 7.41 37.65 -27.40
N ARG A 53 6.62 37.21 -26.40
CA ARG A 53 5.18 36.95 -26.54
C ARG A 53 4.33 37.75 -25.53
N ARG A 54 4.73 38.98 -25.23
CA ARG A 54 3.92 39.97 -24.49
C ARG A 54 3.40 41.04 -25.43
#